data_AF-A0A2J4YQ03-F1
#
_entry.id   AF-A0A2J4YQ03-F1
#
_cell.length_a   1.000
_cell.length_b   1.000
_cell.length_c   1.000
_cell.angle_alpha   90.00
_cell.angle_beta   90.00
_cell.angle_gamma   90.00
#
_symmetry.space_group_name_H-M   'P 1'
#
loop_
_entity.id
_entity.type
_entity.pdbx_description
1 polymer ?
#
loop_
_entity_poly.entity_id
_entity_poly.type
_entity_poly.pdbx_seq_one_letter_code
_entity_poly.pdbx_strand_id
1 'polypeptide(L)' 'MNQMKMNEHGLAESLESVLCQIVALLNVTQNALDGSESSIYMRDAVQMLNAARNLAIEAEQYRAEWEQLIIRNR' A
#
# COMPACT_ATOMS: atom_id res chain seq x y z
N MET A 1 -13.98 -16.41 -0.87
CA MET A 1 -14.33 -15.09 -1.43
C MET A 1 -14.04 -15.15 -2.91
N ASN A 2 -15.05 -14.93 -3.76
CA ASN A 2 -14.88 -14.93 -5.21
C ASN A 2 -13.95 -13.78 -5.61
N GLN A 3 -12.83 -14.10 -6.27
CA GLN A 3 -11.99 -13.12 -6.96
C GLN A 3 -12.80 -12.56 -8.13
N MET A 4 -13.61 -11.53 -7.86
CA MET A 4 -14.22 -10.74 -8.91
C MET A 4 -13.08 -10.03 -9.62
N LYS A 5 -12.70 -10.49 -10.82
CA LYS A 5 -11.66 -9.85 -11.63
C LYS A 5 -12.06 -8.40 -11.86
N MET A 6 -11.35 -7.47 -11.23
CA MET A 6 -11.53 -6.04 -11.45
C MET A 6 -11.08 -5.70 -12.87
N ASN A 7 -11.77 -4.73 -13.49
CA ASN A 7 -11.35 -4.21 -14.78
C ASN A 7 -10.16 -3.24 -14.62
N GLU A 8 -9.61 -2.78 -15.75
CA GLU A 8 -8.43 -1.91 -15.76
C GLU A 8 -8.57 -0.65 -14.90
N HIS A 9 -9.73 0.02 -14.98
CA HIS A 9 -10.00 1.25 -14.25
C HIS A 9 -10.12 1.00 -12.75
N GLY A 10 -10.83 -0.07 -12.36
CA GLY A 10 -10.97 -0.45 -10.95
C GLY A 10 -9.63 -0.87 -10.32
N LEU A 11 -8.74 -1.52 -11.08
CA LEU A 11 -7.39 -1.84 -10.60
C LEU A 11 -6.54 -0.58 -10.43
N ALA A 12 -6.64 0.38 -11.34
CA ALA A 12 -5.93 1.66 -11.22
C ALA A 12 -6.41 2.47 -10.01
N GLU A 13 -7.72 2.55 -9.76
CA GLU A 13 -8.29 3.21 -8.58
C GLU A 13 -7.87 2.51 -7.27
N SER A 14 -7.92 1.18 -7.22
CA SER A 14 -7.43 0.42 -6.05
C SER A 14 -5.95 0.65 -5.80
N LEU A 15 -5.13 0.66 -6.86
CA LEU A 15 -3.69 0.91 -6.75
C LEU A 15 -3.41 2.34 -6.24
N GLU A 16 -4.10 3.34 -6.76
CA GLU A 16 -3.99 4.73 -6.30
C GLU A 16 -4.35 4.87 -4.81
N SER A 17 -5.47 4.29 -4.40
CA SER A 17 -5.91 4.29 -3.00
C SER A 17 -4.88 3.65 -2.07
N VAL A 18 -4.33 2.48 -2.43
CA VAL A 18 -3.33 1.78 -1.62
C VAL A 18 -2.02 2.57 -1.55
N LEU A 19 -1.58 3.18 -2.65
CA LEU A 19 -0.39 4.05 -2.65
C LEU A 19 -0.57 5.26 -1.73
N CYS A 20 -1.74 5.91 -1.77
CA CYS A 20 -2.08 7.01 -0.86
C CYS A 20 -2.02 6.58 0.61
N GLN A 21 -2.52 5.39 0.94
CA GLN A 21 -2.47 4.84 2.31
C GLN A 21 -1.03 4.53 2.76
N ILE A 22 -0.19 3.99 1.88
CA ILE A 22 1.24 3.74 2.16
C ILE A 22 1.95 5.06 2.50
N VAL A 23 1.76 6.09 1.67
CA VAL A 23 2.37 7.41 1.88
C VAL A 23 1.93 8.01 3.23
N ALA A 24 0.64 7.92 3.56
CA ALA A 24 0.12 8.40 4.84
C ALA A 24 0.78 7.68 6.03
N LEU A 25 0.89 6.35 5.98
CA LEU A 25 1.52 5.56 7.05
C LEU A 25 3.01 5.89 7.20
N LEU A 26 3.74 6.06 6.09
CA LEU A 26 5.15 6.42 6.13
C LEU A 26 5.36 7.82 6.74
N ASN A 27 4.52 8.80 6.37
CA ASN A 27 4.59 10.14 6.95
C ASN A 27 4.33 10.13 8.46
N VAL A 28 3.31 9.39 8.92
CA VAL A 28 3.00 9.29 10.35
C VAL A 28 4.13 8.58 11.11
N THR A 29 4.67 7.50 10.53
CA THR A 29 5.82 6.78 11.10
C THR A 29 7.03 7.71 11.23
N GLN A 30 7.35 8.46 10.18
CA GLN A 30 8.48 9.40 10.20
C GLN A 30 8.31 10.45 11.29
N ASN A 31 7.13 11.08 11.38
CA ASN A 31 6.84 12.05 12.45
C ASN A 31 6.98 11.45 13.85
N ALA A 32 6.59 10.19 14.04
CA ALA A 32 6.72 9.49 15.31
C ALA A 32 8.18 9.19 15.68
N LEU A 33 9.06 8.97 14.69
CA LEU A 33 10.47 8.64 14.89
C LEU A 33 11.38 9.87 14.97
N ASP A 34 11.02 10.98 14.32
CA ASP A 34 11.81 12.23 14.32
C ASP A 34 11.62 13.05 15.61
N GLY A 35 10.60 12.75 16.42
CA GLY A 35 10.31 13.43 17.68
C GLY A 35 11.30 13.10 18.81
N SER A 36 11.45 14.01 19.78
CA SER A 36 12.27 13.80 20.99
C SER A 36 11.81 12.63 21.87
N GLU A 37 10.59 12.13 21.63
CA GLU A 37 9.97 10.99 22.31
C GLU A 37 9.96 9.71 21.45
N SER A 38 10.82 9.62 20.44
CA SER A 38 10.87 8.49 19.49
C SER A 38 10.95 7.11 20.14
N SER A 39 11.56 6.99 21.31
CA SER A 39 11.63 5.74 22.07
C SER A 39 10.26 5.25 22.57
N ILE A 40 9.30 6.15 22.79
CA ILE A 40 7.94 5.84 23.24
C ILE A 40 7.13 5.25 22.09
N TYR A 41 7.26 5.83 20.90
CA TYR A 41 6.47 5.47 19.73
C TYR A 41 7.10 4.37 18.87
N MET A 42 8.27 3.84 19.24
CA MET A 42 9.00 2.86 18.43
C MET A 42 8.16 1.61 18.11
N ARG A 43 7.36 1.12 19.06
CA ARG A 43 6.49 -0.04 18.83
C ARG A 43 5.41 0.27 17.79
N ASP A 44 4.78 1.43 17.90
CA ASP A 44 3.70 1.85 17.00
C ASP A 44 4.26 2.14 15.59
N ALA A 45 5.44 2.76 15.51
CA ALA A 45 6.17 2.95 14.27
C ALA A 45 6.46 1.62 13.55
N VAL A 46 6.90 0.58 14.29
CA VAL A 46 7.09 -0.76 13.72
C VAL A 46 5.77 -1.35 13.19
N GLN A 47 4.65 -1.14 13.90
CA GLN A 47 3.34 -1.61 13.42
C GLN A 47 2.91 -0.87 12.15
N MET A 48 3.10 0.45 12.08
CA MET A 48 2.81 1.25 10.89
C MET A 48 3.66 0.85 9.69
N LEU A 49 4.95 0.58 9.90
CA LEU A 49 5.85 0.06 8.86
C LEU A 49 5.41 -1.32 8.35
N ASN A 50 4.96 -2.20 9.26
CA ASN A 50 4.43 -3.50 8.86
C ASN A 50 3.12 -3.37 8.07
N ALA A 51 2.23 -2.44 8.46
CA ALA A 51 1.01 -2.14 7.71
C ALA A 51 1.33 -1.60 6.31
N ALA A 52 2.25 -0.64 6.21
CA ALA A 52 2.72 -0.10 4.92
C ALA A 52 3.33 -1.19 4.03
N ARG A 53 4.10 -2.13 4.61
CA ARG A 53 4.64 -3.29 3.88
C ARG A 53 3.53 -4.17 3.31
N ASN A 54 2.50 -4.49 4.10
CA ASN A 54 1.40 -5.33 3.65
C ASN A 54 0.62 -4.67 2.50
N LEU A 55 0.37 -3.36 2.61
CA LEU A 55 -0.23 -2.57 1.54
C LEU A 55 0.64 -2.54 0.28
N ALA A 56 1.97 -2.46 0.42
CA ALA A 56 2.87 -2.53 -0.74
C ALA A 56 2.80 -3.89 -1.46
N ILE A 57 2.63 -4.98 -0.72
CA ILE A 57 2.41 -6.32 -1.30
C ILE A 57 1.07 -6.36 -2.04
N GLU A 58 0.02 -5.77 -1.48
CA GLU A 58 -1.30 -5.68 -2.13
C GLU A 58 -1.24 -4.82 -3.40
N ALA A 59 -0.53 -3.68 -3.36
CA ALA A 59 -0.29 -2.85 -4.54
C ALA A 59 0.41 -3.63 -5.66
N GLU A 60 1.39 -4.47 -5.33
CA GLU A 60 2.06 -5.32 -6.31
C GLU A 60 1.12 -6.39 -6.91
N GLN A 61 0.16 -6.91 -6.13
CA GLN A 61 -0.87 -7.80 -6.66
C GLN A 61 -1.76 -7.06 -7.68
N TYR A 62 -2.23 -5.86 -7.36
CA TYR A 62 -3.01 -5.05 -8.31
C TYR A 62 -2.21 -4.70 -9.56
N ARG A 63 -0.93 -4.34 -9.42
CA ARG A 63 -0.03 -4.06 -10.55
C ARG A 63 0.15 -5.29 -11.45
N ALA A 64 0.37 -6.47 -10.86
CA ALA A 64 0.52 -7.71 -11.60
C ALA A 64 -0.78 -8.13 -12.33
N GLU A 65 -1.93 -7.96 -11.69
CA GLU A 65 -3.24 -8.18 -12.33
C GLU A 65 -3.48 -7.22 -13.48
N TRP A 66 -3.12 -5.95 -13.31
CA TRP A 66 -3.24 -4.93 -14.36
C TRP A 66 -2.35 -5.25 -15.56
N GLU A 67 -1.11 -5.67 -15.33
CA GLU A 67 -0.18 -6.08 -16.39
C GLU A 67 -0.73 -7.24 -17.24
N GLN A 68 -1.43 -8.21 -16.62
CA GLN A 68 -2.08 -9.30 -17.35
C GLN A 68 -3.24 -8.83 -18.25
N LEU A 69 -3.89 -7.72 -17.93
CA LEU A 69 -4.93 -7.13 -18.77
C LEU A 69 -4.33 -6.44 -20.00
N ILE A 70 -3.18 -5.79 -19.86
CA ILE A 70 -2.48 -5.11 -20.96
C ILE A 70 -2.00 -6.14 -22.01
N ILE A 71 -1.51 -7.30 -21.58
CA ILE A 71 -1.03 -8.37 -22.48
C ILE A 71 -2.17 -8.94 -23.36
N ARG A 72 -3.43 -8.90 -22.91
CA ARG A 72 -4.59 -9.36 -23.72
C ARG A 72 -4.96 -8.42 -24.88
N ASN A 73 -4.44 -7.20 -24.90
CA ASN A 73 -4.74 -6.18 -25.93
C ASN A 73 -3.62 -6.03 -26.99
N ARG A 74 -2.62 -6.92 -27.00
CA ARG A 74 -1.56 -6.99 -28.04
C ARG A 74 -1.68 -8.27 -28.85
#